data_AF-A0A2K5IKP6-F1
#
_entry.id   AF-A0A2K5IKP6-F1
#
_cell.length_a   1.000
_cell.length_b   1.000
_cell.length_c   1.000
_cell.angle_alpha   90.00
_cell.angle_beta   90.00
_cell.angle_gamma   90.00
#
_symmetry.space_group_name_H-M   'P 1'
#
loop_
_entity.id
_entity.type
_entity.pdbx_description
1 polymer ?
#
loop_
_entity_poly.entity_id
_entity_poly.type
_entity_poly.pdbx_seq_one_letter_code
_entity_poly.pdbx_strand_id
1 'polypeptide(L)'
;MASSVGNVADSTEPTKRMLSFQGLAELAHREYQAGDFEAAERHCMQLWRQEPDNTGVLLLLSSIHFQCRRLDRSAHFSTLAIKQNPLLAEAYSNLGNVYKERGQLQEAIEHYRHALRLKPDFIDGYINLAAALVAAGDMEGAVQAYVSALQYNPDLYCVRSDLGNLLKALGRLEEAKKVSGG
;
A
#
# COMPACT_ATOMS: atom_id res chain seq x y z
N MET A 1 15.04 -62.78 20.04
CA MET A 1 15.25 -61.42 20.55
C MET A 1 14.81 -60.46 19.45
N ALA A 2 13.56 -60.03 19.49
CA ALA A 2 12.94 -59.21 18.44
C ALA A 2 12.41 -57.90 19.04
N SER A 3 12.40 -56.87 18.20
CA SER A 3 11.58 -55.65 18.28
C SER A 3 12.14 -54.56 19.23
N SER A 4 12.13 -53.27 18.94
CA SER A 4 11.59 -52.50 17.81
C SER A 4 12.27 -51.13 17.79
N VAL A 5 12.67 -50.67 16.61
CA VAL A 5 13.10 -49.29 16.36
C VAL A 5 11.86 -48.40 16.39
N GLY A 6 11.74 -47.56 17.42
CA GLY A 6 10.74 -46.50 17.51
C GLY A 6 11.23 -45.29 16.74
N ASN A 7 10.84 -45.20 15.46
CA ASN A 7 11.03 -44.01 14.63
C ASN A 7 10.13 -42.89 15.19
N VAL A 8 10.72 -41.91 15.87
CA VAL A 8 9.98 -40.71 16.31
C VAL A 8 9.77 -39.86 15.07
N ALA A 9 8.51 -39.74 14.67
CA ALA A 9 8.07 -38.97 13.53
C ALA A 9 8.57 -37.51 13.62
N ASP A 10 9.20 -37.08 12.53
CA ASP A 10 9.59 -35.71 12.22
C ASP A 10 8.35 -34.82 12.10
N SER A 11 8.01 -34.13 13.19
CA SER A 11 6.93 -33.14 13.25
C SER A 11 7.46 -31.70 13.28
N THR A 12 8.75 -31.49 12.98
CA THR A 12 9.45 -30.23 13.33
C THR A 12 9.77 -29.30 12.16
N GLU A 13 9.85 -29.79 10.92
CA GLU A 13 10.18 -28.94 9.77
C GLU A 13 9.14 -27.86 9.42
N PRO A 14 7.83 -28.16 9.27
CA PRO A 14 6.85 -27.15 8.87
C PRO A 14 6.69 -26.08 9.95
N THR A 15 6.74 -26.45 11.23
CA THR A 15 6.67 -25.53 12.37
C THR A 15 7.91 -24.63 12.47
N LYS A 16 9.12 -25.18 12.28
CA LYS A 16 10.37 -24.40 12.23
C LYS A 16 10.40 -23.45 11.04
N ARG A 17 9.95 -23.91 9.86
CA ARG A 17 9.85 -23.09 8.65
C ARG A 17 8.85 -21.95 8.83
N MET A 18 7.69 -22.21 9.42
CA MET A 18 6.68 -21.19 9.72
C MET A 18 7.20 -20.13 10.70
N LEU A 19 7.89 -20.55 11.77
CA LEU A 19 8.54 -19.63 12.70
C LEU A 19 9.66 -18.82 12.02
N SER A 20 10.42 -19.42 11.10
CA SER A 20 11.44 -18.71 10.31
C SER A 20 10.83 -17.72 9.32
N PHE A 21 9.67 -18.04 8.73
CA PHE A 21 8.96 -17.16 7.81
C PHE A 21 8.44 -15.93 8.55
N GLN A 22 7.78 -16.12 9.69
CA GLN A 22 7.26 -15.02 10.50
C GLN A 22 8.38 -14.08 10.97
N GLY A 23 9.48 -14.63 11.50
CA GLY A 23 10.63 -13.81 11.92
C GLY A 23 11.25 -13.03 10.75
N LEU A 24 11.36 -13.65 9.57
CA LEU A 24 11.88 -12.99 8.38
C LEU A 24 10.91 -11.92 7.84
N ALA A 25 9.61 -12.16 7.91
CA ALA A 25 8.59 -11.18 7.54
C ALA A 25 8.62 -9.97 8.47
N GLU A 26 8.70 -10.16 9.79
CA GLU A 26 8.82 -9.07 10.75
C GLU A 26 10.10 -8.25 10.51
N LEU A 27 11.22 -8.92 10.24
CA LEU A 27 12.48 -8.25 9.91
C LEU A 27 12.34 -7.38 8.65
N ALA A 28 11.79 -7.94 7.57
CA ALA A 28 11.62 -7.20 6.32
C ALA A 28 10.71 -5.97 6.48
N HIS A 29 9.65 -6.06 7.30
CA HIS A 29 8.80 -4.90 7.60
C HIS A 29 9.55 -3.83 8.41
N ARG A 30 10.36 -4.24 9.39
CA ARG A 30 11.17 -3.29 10.18
C ARG A 30 12.21 -2.59 9.32
N GLU A 31 12.89 -3.32 8.43
CA GLU A 31 13.85 -2.74 7.48
C GLU A 31 13.17 -1.77 6.53
N TYR A 32 11.99 -2.13 5.99
CA TYR A 32 11.19 -1.22 5.16
C TYR A 32 10.82 0.07 5.92
N GLN A 33 10.36 -0.06 7.17
CA GLN A 33 10.04 1.10 8.03
C GLN A 33 11.26 1.96 8.36
N ALA A 34 12.44 1.34 8.48
CA ALA A 34 13.71 2.02 8.68
C ALA A 34 14.27 2.67 7.40
N GLY A 35 13.67 2.41 6.24
CA GLY A 35 14.14 2.87 4.94
C GLY A 35 15.29 2.06 4.35
N ASP A 36 15.65 0.92 4.97
CA ASP A 36 16.63 -0.02 4.42
C ASP A 36 15.95 -0.92 3.38
N PHE A 37 15.65 -0.33 2.22
CA PHE A 37 14.93 -1.00 1.15
C PHE A 37 15.72 -2.13 0.50
N GLU A 38 17.06 -2.08 0.54
CA GLU A 38 17.91 -3.14 0.00
C GLU A 38 17.87 -4.40 0.86
N ALA A 39 17.97 -4.27 2.18
CA ALA A 39 17.81 -5.40 3.09
C ALA A 39 16.38 -5.95 3.03
N ALA A 40 15.38 -5.06 3.07
CA ALA A 40 13.97 -5.45 2.97
C ALA A 40 13.68 -6.21 1.67
N GLU A 41 14.21 -5.75 0.52
CA GLU A 41 14.07 -6.46 -0.75
C GLU A 41 14.65 -7.87 -0.68
N ARG A 42 15.88 -8.02 -0.16
CA ARG A 42 16.53 -9.34 -0.08
C ARG A 42 15.70 -10.33 0.73
N HIS A 43 15.21 -9.91 1.89
CA HIS A 43 14.39 -10.75 2.76
C HIS A 43 13.01 -11.02 2.15
N CYS A 44 12.35 -10.03 1.55
CA CYS A 44 11.09 -10.23 0.85
C CYS A 44 11.20 -11.15 -0.37
N MET A 45 12.29 -11.07 -1.13
CA MET A 45 12.53 -11.99 -2.25
C MET A 45 12.74 -13.43 -1.75
N GLN A 46 13.35 -13.61 -0.58
CA GLN A 46 13.45 -14.93 0.05
C GLN A 46 12.09 -15.45 0.52
N LEU A 47 11.25 -14.60 1.12
CA LEU A 47 9.88 -14.96 1.51
C LEU A 47 9.05 -15.35 0.28
N TRP A 48 9.14 -14.57 -0.80
CA TRP A 48 8.41 -14.83 -2.04
C TRP A 48 8.82 -16.15 -2.71
N ARG A 49 10.10 -16.54 -2.66
CA ARG A 49 10.54 -17.86 -3.14
C ARG A 49 9.92 -19.02 -2.35
N GLN A 50 9.62 -18.81 -1.07
CA GLN A 50 9.02 -19.82 -0.22
C GLN A 50 7.50 -19.89 -0.42
N GLU A 51 6.85 -18.73 -0.55
CA GLU A 51 5.41 -18.59 -0.73
C GLU A 51 5.11 -17.57 -1.83
N PRO A 52 5.12 -17.99 -3.11
CA PRO A 52 4.91 -17.08 -4.25
C PRO A 52 3.55 -16.38 -4.26
N ASP A 53 2.58 -17.02 -3.61
CA ASP A 53 1.17 -16.61 -3.57
C ASP A 53 0.85 -15.78 -2.30
N ASN A 54 1.84 -15.48 -1.45
CA ASN A 54 1.61 -14.68 -0.25
C ASN A 54 1.40 -13.22 -0.62
N THR A 55 0.14 -12.77 -0.56
CA THR A 55 -0.23 -11.42 -0.98
C THR A 55 0.39 -10.32 -0.14
N GLY A 56 0.66 -10.56 1.15
CA GLY A 56 1.35 -9.61 2.02
C GLY A 56 2.78 -9.35 1.55
N VAL A 57 3.49 -10.41 1.17
CA VAL A 57 4.85 -10.31 0.61
C VAL A 57 4.83 -9.60 -0.75
N LEU A 58 3.86 -9.90 -1.61
CA LEU A 58 3.71 -9.23 -2.92
C LEU A 58 3.43 -7.73 -2.76
N LEU A 59 2.56 -7.35 -1.82
CA LEU A 59 2.30 -5.94 -1.50
C LEU A 59 3.57 -5.25 -0.99
N LEU A 60 4.31 -5.88 -0.09
CA LEU A 60 5.54 -5.32 0.46
C LEU A 60 6.63 -5.16 -0.62
N LEU A 61 6.83 -6.16 -1.49
CA LEU A 61 7.73 -6.05 -2.65
C LEU A 61 7.32 -4.91 -3.58
N SER A 62 6.02 -4.78 -3.86
CA SER A 62 5.51 -3.67 -4.66
C SER A 62 5.88 -2.32 -4.04
N SER A 63 5.67 -2.16 -2.74
CA SER A 63 6.00 -0.93 -2.00
C SER A 63 7.50 -0.66 -1.98
N ILE A 64 8.33 -1.67 -1.68
CA ILE A 64 9.81 -1.55 -1.70
C ILE A 64 10.29 -1.09 -3.08
N HIS A 65 9.83 -1.73 -4.15
CA HIS A 65 10.24 -1.34 -5.51
C HIS A 65 9.76 0.05 -5.89
N PHE A 66 8.59 0.47 -5.43
CA PHE A 66 8.10 1.83 -5.63
C PHE A 66 9.02 2.85 -4.96
N GLN A 67 9.40 2.64 -3.70
CA GLN A 67 10.32 3.52 -2.96
C GLN A 67 11.69 3.60 -3.64
N CYS A 68 12.18 2.49 -4.20
CA CYS A 68 13.42 2.47 -4.98
C CYS A 68 13.29 3.02 -6.41
N ARG A 69 12.16 3.65 -6.78
CA ARG A 69 11.88 4.14 -8.15
C ARG A 69 11.94 3.07 -9.25
N ARG A 70 11.82 1.79 -8.90
CA ARG A 70 11.78 0.65 -9.83
C ARG A 70 10.33 0.35 -10.21
N LEU A 71 9.73 1.28 -10.94
CA LEU A 71 8.28 1.30 -11.23
C LEU A 71 7.79 0.03 -11.94
N ASP A 72 8.56 -0.54 -12.87
CA ASP A 72 8.16 -1.76 -13.58
C ASP A 72 8.04 -2.97 -12.66
N ARG A 73 8.97 -3.12 -11.71
CA ARG A 73 8.90 -4.18 -10.69
C ARG A 73 7.75 -3.95 -9.73
N SER A 74 7.52 -2.69 -9.33
CA SER A 74 6.38 -2.34 -8.47
C SER A 74 5.04 -2.72 -9.13
N ALA A 75 4.85 -2.34 -10.41
CA ALA A 75 3.66 -2.71 -11.17
C ALA A 75 3.52 -4.23 -11.32
N HIS A 76 4.63 -4.94 -11.55
CA HIS A 76 4.63 -6.40 -11.65
C HIS A 76 4.11 -7.06 -10.37
N PHE A 77 4.65 -6.69 -9.20
CA PHE A 77 4.22 -7.29 -7.93
C PHE A 77 2.81 -6.86 -7.51
N SER A 78 2.40 -5.61 -7.79
CA SER A 78 1.00 -5.19 -7.63
C SER A 78 0.05 -6.05 -8.48
N THR A 79 0.42 -6.30 -9.74
CA THR A 79 -0.40 -7.13 -10.66
C THR A 79 -0.47 -8.57 -10.20
N LEU A 80 0.63 -9.15 -9.69
CA LEU A 80 0.62 -10.47 -9.08
C LEU A 80 -0.28 -10.52 -7.85
N ALA A 81 -0.23 -9.51 -6.98
CA ALA A 81 -1.10 -9.43 -5.81
C ALA A 81 -2.59 -9.38 -6.20
N ILE A 82 -2.94 -8.58 -7.22
CA ILE A 82 -4.31 -8.51 -7.77
C ILE A 82 -4.73 -9.85 -8.36
N LYS A 83 -3.85 -10.52 -9.13
CA LYS A 83 -4.14 -11.83 -9.71
C LYS A 83 -4.42 -12.87 -8.63
N GLN A 84 -3.68 -12.82 -7.53
CA GLN A 84 -3.82 -13.76 -6.43
C GLN A 84 -5.06 -13.47 -5.57
N ASN A 85 -5.35 -12.20 -5.31
CA ASN A 85 -6.56 -11.76 -4.63
C ASN A 85 -7.09 -10.45 -5.23
N PRO A 86 -8.11 -10.53 -6.11
CA PRO A 86 -8.69 -9.36 -6.78
C PRO A 86 -9.41 -8.37 -5.85
N LEU A 87 -9.58 -8.69 -4.57
CA LEU A 87 -10.26 -7.85 -3.59
C LEU A 87 -9.27 -7.03 -2.72
N LEU A 88 -7.97 -7.08 -3.00
CA LEU A 88 -6.95 -6.32 -2.27
C LEU A 88 -6.91 -4.86 -2.72
N ALA A 89 -7.57 -3.98 -1.98
CA ALA A 89 -7.58 -2.55 -2.21
C ALA A 89 -6.15 -1.95 -2.26
N GLU A 90 -5.27 -2.41 -1.38
CA GLU A 90 -3.87 -1.98 -1.28
C GLU A 90 -3.10 -2.25 -2.59
N ALA A 91 -3.38 -3.35 -3.28
CA ALA A 91 -2.69 -3.71 -4.52
C ALA A 91 -3.07 -2.76 -5.67
N TYR A 92 -4.35 -2.38 -5.76
CA TYR A 92 -4.80 -1.37 -6.72
C TYR A 92 -4.24 0.01 -6.38
N SER A 93 -4.18 0.39 -5.10
CA SER A 93 -3.57 1.66 -4.71
C SER A 93 -2.08 1.72 -5.04
N ASN A 94 -1.34 0.63 -4.80
CA ASN A 94 0.07 0.53 -5.20
C ASN A 94 0.25 0.63 -6.72
N LEU A 95 -0.60 -0.04 -7.49
CA LEU A 95 -0.57 0.07 -8.95
C LEU A 95 -0.93 1.50 -9.42
N GLY A 96 -1.91 2.13 -8.78
CA GLY A 96 -2.28 3.53 -9.03
C GLY A 96 -1.12 4.49 -8.76
N ASN A 97 -0.34 4.26 -7.69
CA ASN A 97 0.88 5.01 -7.41
C ASN A 97 1.88 4.89 -8.56
N VAL A 98 2.07 3.70 -9.12
CA VAL A 98 2.96 3.50 -10.27
C VAL A 98 2.49 4.30 -11.49
N TYR A 99 1.20 4.25 -11.82
CA TYR A 99 0.65 5.02 -12.94
C TYR A 99 0.79 6.53 -12.72
N LYS A 100 0.55 7.00 -11.50
CA LYS A 100 0.72 8.42 -11.14
C LYS A 100 2.16 8.88 -11.37
N GLU A 101 3.16 8.13 -10.91
CA GLU A 101 4.58 8.47 -11.11
C GLU A 101 5.00 8.43 -12.60
N ARG A 102 4.29 7.64 -13.42
CA ARG A 102 4.49 7.64 -14.88
C ARG A 102 3.78 8.78 -15.61
N GLY A 103 3.02 9.63 -14.90
CA GLY A 103 2.19 10.68 -15.49
C GLY A 103 0.89 10.18 -16.12
N GLN A 104 0.55 8.90 -15.92
CA GLN A 104 -0.68 8.26 -16.41
C GLN A 104 -1.81 8.49 -15.41
N LEU A 105 -2.26 9.75 -15.32
CA LEU A 105 -3.11 10.21 -14.22
C LEU A 105 -4.52 9.59 -14.25
N GLN A 106 -5.09 9.34 -15.44
CA GLN A 106 -6.43 8.77 -15.55
C GLN A 106 -6.44 7.31 -15.06
N GLU A 107 -5.45 6.52 -15.47
CA GLU A 107 -5.27 5.14 -15.02
C GLU A 107 -5.03 5.10 -13.49
N ALA A 108 -4.24 6.02 -12.96
CA ALA A 108 -4.05 6.15 -11.51
C ALA A 108 -5.38 6.40 -10.77
N ILE A 109 -6.17 7.37 -11.23
CA ILE A 109 -7.49 7.71 -10.66
C ILE A 109 -8.43 6.50 -10.71
N GLU A 110 -8.48 5.76 -11.81
CA GLU A 110 -9.31 4.57 -11.94
C GLU A 110 -8.93 3.49 -10.92
N HIS A 111 -7.63 3.25 -10.75
CA HIS A 111 -7.12 2.29 -9.77
C HIS A 111 -7.39 2.70 -8.32
N TYR A 112 -7.21 3.98 -7.96
CA TYR A 112 -7.56 4.46 -6.63
C TYR A 112 -9.07 4.38 -6.37
N ARG A 113 -9.91 4.75 -7.34
CA ARG A 113 -11.36 4.59 -7.22
C ARG A 113 -11.75 3.12 -7.09
N HIS A 114 -11.05 2.21 -7.75
CA HIS A 114 -11.27 0.77 -7.59
C HIS A 114 -10.91 0.31 -6.18
N ALA A 115 -9.74 0.71 -5.65
CA ALA A 115 -9.34 0.44 -4.27
C ALA A 115 -10.41 0.91 -3.27
N LEU A 116 -10.94 2.12 -3.45
CA LEU A 116 -11.97 2.71 -2.59
C LEU A 116 -13.34 2.02 -2.71
N ARG A 117 -13.68 1.43 -3.86
CA ARG A 117 -14.88 0.58 -3.97
C ARG A 117 -14.75 -0.71 -3.17
N LEU A 118 -13.55 -1.28 -3.11
CA LEU A 118 -13.27 -2.49 -2.34
C LEU A 118 -13.18 -2.20 -0.84
N LYS A 119 -12.57 -1.07 -0.47
CA LYS A 119 -12.33 -0.64 0.90
C LYS A 119 -12.67 0.84 1.06
N PRO A 120 -13.95 1.18 1.33
CA PRO A 120 -14.41 2.57 1.42
C PRO A 120 -13.78 3.38 2.55
N ASP A 121 -13.26 2.75 3.59
CA ASP A 121 -12.55 3.36 4.73
C ASP A 121 -11.03 3.47 4.52
N PHE A 122 -10.54 3.23 3.29
CA PHE A 122 -9.11 3.29 2.98
C PHE A 122 -8.62 4.74 2.84
N ILE A 123 -8.25 5.33 3.97
CA ILE A 123 -7.76 6.73 4.08
C ILE A 123 -6.65 7.03 3.07
N ASP A 124 -5.60 6.22 2.99
CA ASP A 124 -4.49 6.45 2.05
C ASP A 124 -4.96 6.42 0.59
N GLY A 125 -5.99 5.63 0.28
CA GLY A 125 -6.64 5.60 -1.03
C GLY A 125 -7.25 6.94 -1.41
N TYR A 126 -7.93 7.62 -0.48
CA TYR A 126 -8.48 8.96 -0.72
C TYR A 126 -7.39 10.01 -0.85
N ILE A 127 -6.34 9.96 -0.03
CA ILE A 127 -5.20 10.88 -0.10
C ILE A 127 -4.51 10.76 -1.47
N ASN A 128 -4.25 9.53 -1.92
CA ASN A 128 -3.63 9.27 -3.20
C ASN A 128 -4.52 9.69 -4.38
N LEU A 129 -5.84 9.44 -4.29
CA LEU A 129 -6.82 9.91 -5.26
C LEU A 129 -6.83 11.43 -5.35
N ALA A 130 -6.88 12.14 -4.22
CA ALA A 130 -6.87 13.60 -4.19
C ALA A 130 -5.61 14.17 -4.86
N ALA A 131 -4.43 13.62 -4.55
CA ALA A 131 -3.18 14.02 -5.16
C ALA A 131 -3.18 13.82 -6.70
N ALA A 132 -3.72 12.69 -7.18
CA ALA A 132 -3.83 12.44 -8.62
C ALA A 132 -4.85 13.38 -9.31
N LEU A 133 -5.95 13.70 -8.64
CA LEU A 133 -6.97 14.64 -9.14
C LEU A 133 -6.42 16.07 -9.23
N VAL A 134 -5.65 16.53 -8.23
CA VAL A 134 -4.93 17.81 -8.30
C VAL A 134 -3.99 17.82 -9.50
N ALA A 135 -3.18 16.77 -9.68
CA ALA A 135 -2.27 16.67 -10.83
C ALA A 135 -3.02 16.67 -12.17
N ALA A 136 -4.24 16.12 -12.21
CA ALA A 136 -5.08 16.07 -13.40
C ALA A 136 -5.88 17.36 -13.66
N GLY A 137 -5.85 18.33 -12.75
CA GLY A 137 -6.62 19.57 -12.85
C GLY A 137 -8.03 19.51 -12.25
N ASP A 138 -8.47 18.37 -11.73
CA ASP A 138 -9.79 18.20 -11.10
C ASP A 138 -9.76 18.60 -9.63
N MET A 139 -9.77 19.91 -9.41
CA MET A 139 -9.65 20.49 -8.07
C MET A 139 -10.86 20.19 -7.17
N GLU A 140 -12.07 20.16 -7.74
CA GLU A 140 -13.29 19.86 -6.97
C GLU A 140 -13.35 18.39 -6.56
N GLY A 141 -12.98 17.46 -7.46
CA GLY A 141 -12.83 16.06 -7.12
C GLY A 141 -11.78 15.84 -6.02
N ALA A 142 -10.66 16.56 -6.07
CA ALA A 142 -9.64 16.49 -5.03
C ALA A 142 -10.14 16.99 -3.67
N VAL A 143 -10.90 18.09 -3.63
CA VAL A 143 -11.56 18.58 -2.40
C VAL A 143 -12.45 17.48 -1.81
N GLN A 144 -13.29 16.85 -2.63
CA GLN A 144 -14.18 15.78 -2.16
C GLN A 144 -13.39 14.60 -1.58
N ALA A 145 -12.32 14.16 -2.26
CA ALA A 145 -11.48 13.07 -1.78
C ALA A 145 -10.81 13.40 -0.44
N TYR A 146 -10.27 14.60 -0.27
CA TYR A 146 -9.70 15.03 1.02
C TYR A 146 -10.75 15.14 2.13
N VAL A 147 -11.95 15.64 1.83
CA VAL A 147 -13.06 15.68 2.78
C VAL A 147 -13.43 14.26 3.20
N SER A 148 -13.52 13.29 2.28
CA SER A 148 -13.77 11.89 2.61
C SER A 148 -12.67 11.30 3.50
N ALA A 149 -11.39 11.57 3.24
CA ALA A 149 -10.31 11.14 4.13
C ALA A 149 -10.50 11.68 5.57
N LEU A 150 -10.88 12.95 5.71
CA LEU A 150 -11.12 13.59 7.01
C LEU A 150 -12.40 13.11 7.70
N GLN A 151 -13.39 12.61 6.95
CA GLN A 151 -14.56 11.97 7.55
C GLN A 151 -14.19 10.68 8.30
N TYR A 152 -13.22 9.91 7.78
CA TYR A 152 -12.72 8.70 8.44
C TYR A 152 -11.71 9.00 9.54
N ASN A 153 -10.85 10.02 9.35
CA ASN A 153 -9.91 10.46 10.38
C ASN A 153 -9.78 12.00 10.38
N PRO A 154 -10.48 12.70 11.28
CA PRO A 154 -10.45 14.16 11.39
C PRO A 154 -9.10 14.76 11.83
N ASP A 155 -8.21 13.95 12.40
CA ASP A 155 -6.96 14.39 13.01
C ASP A 155 -5.77 14.40 12.03
N LEU A 156 -6.01 14.11 10.75
CA LEU A 156 -4.99 14.13 9.70
C LEU A 156 -4.56 15.57 9.36
N TYR A 157 -3.62 16.11 10.14
CA TYR A 157 -3.12 17.47 9.99
C TYR A 157 -2.58 17.78 8.58
N CYS A 158 -1.85 16.84 7.96
CA CYS A 158 -1.35 16.99 6.60
C CYS A 158 -2.49 17.17 5.60
N VAL A 159 -3.53 16.33 5.68
CA VAL A 159 -4.70 16.40 4.81
C VAL A 159 -5.48 17.70 5.01
N ARG A 160 -5.65 18.16 6.27
CA ARG A 160 -6.29 19.46 6.55
C ARG A 160 -5.51 20.63 5.95
N SER A 161 -4.18 20.56 6.01
CA SER A 161 -3.30 21.58 5.43
C SER A 161 -3.41 21.60 3.90
N ASP A 162 -3.35 20.42 3.26
CA ASP A 162 -3.48 20.29 1.81
C ASP A 162 -4.85 20.76 1.32
N LEU A 163 -5.93 20.35 2.00
CA LEU A 163 -7.29 20.81 1.71
C LEU A 163 -7.44 22.32 1.90
N GLY A 164 -6.90 22.88 2.98
CA GLY A 164 -6.93 24.32 3.23
C GLY A 164 -6.20 25.12 2.15
N ASN A 165 -5.05 24.63 1.68
CA ASN A 165 -4.29 25.24 0.60
C ASN A 165 -5.04 25.16 -0.74
N LEU A 166 -5.63 24.00 -1.04
CA LEU A 166 -6.45 23.79 -2.23
C LEU A 166 -7.68 24.72 -2.24
N LEU A 167 -8.40 24.83 -1.12
CA LEU A 167 -9.54 25.73 -0.99
C LEU A 167 -9.16 27.21 -1.17
N LYS A 168 -8.00 27.62 -0.65
CA LYS A 168 -7.46 28.97 -0.90
C LYS A 168 -7.17 29.21 -2.38
N ALA A 169 -6.55 28.23 -3.06
CA ALA A 169 -6.29 28.32 -4.50
C ALA A 169 -7.58 28.43 -5.33
N LEU A 170 -8.67 27.84 -4.85
CA LEU A 170 -10.02 27.95 -5.44
C LEU A 170 -10.77 29.23 -5.03
N GLY A 171 -10.19 30.11 -4.21
CA GLY A 171 -10.85 31.32 -3.71
C GLY A 171 -11.92 31.05 -2.63
N ARG A 172 -12.07 29.82 -2.14
CA ARG A 172 -13.05 29.38 -1.13
C ARG A 172 -12.53 29.65 0.29
N LEU A 173 -12.23 30.92 0.57
CA LEU A 173 -11.52 31.36 1.79
C LEU A 173 -12.28 31.01 3.08
N GLU A 174 -13.61 31.07 3.08
CA GLU A 174 -14.42 30.75 4.26
C GLU A 174 -14.37 29.26 4.61
N GLU A 175 -14.34 28.38 3.62
CA GLU A 175 -14.18 26.95 3.85
C GLU A 175 -12.76 26.62 4.30
N ALA A 176 -11.75 27.27 3.72
CA ALA A 176 -10.36 27.10 4.14
C ALA A 176 -10.17 27.46 5.64
N LYS A 177 -10.77 28.55 6.11
CA LYS A 177 -10.73 28.93 7.54
C LYS A 177 -11.34 27.86 8.43
N LYS A 178 -12.47 27.27 8.04
CA LYS A 178 -13.13 26.20 8.80
C LYS A 178 -12.25 24.95 8.93
N VAL A 179 -11.58 24.56 7.85
CA VAL A 179 -10.68 23.40 7.86
C VAL A 179 -9.42 23.66 8.68
N SER A 180 -8.89 24.88 8.68
CA SER A 180 -7.67 25.24 9.44
C SER A 180 -7.90 25.58 10.92
N GLY A 181 -9.13 25.90 11.35
CA GLY A 181 -9.42 26.51 12.66
C GLY A 181 -10.09 25.62 13.70
N GLY A 182 -9.97 24.30 13.60
CA GLY A 182 -10.54 23.32 14.55
C GLY A 182 -9.49 22.45 15.20
#